data_AF-A0AAD7WP76-F1
#
_entry.id   AF-A0AAD7WP76-F1
#
_cell.length_a   1.000
_cell.length_b   1.000
_cell.length_c   1.000
_cell.angle_alpha   90.00
_cell.angle_beta   90.00
_cell.angle_gamma   90.00
#
_symmetry.space_group_name_H-M   'P 1'
#
loop_
_entity.id
_entity.type
_entity.pdbx_description
1 polymer ?
#
loop_
_entity_poly.entity_id
_entity_poly.type
_entity_poly.pdbx_seq_one_letter_code
_entity_poly.pdbx_strand_id
1 'polypeptide(L)'
;MRKYNISPNLVSIIQNLYNKATSAVLHNGAFGDWFRTMTGVRQGCLLSPLLFNIFLERIMADALEDHEGSVSIGGRTITNLRFADDIDGLARGEKELASLVERLDVTSRAYGMEISTEKTKLMTNNNNIMSDIRVNGQALDCVSSFKYLGAIVSDEGSKKEVLARIAQTTAALTQLKPIWKDKNISLGSKVRLLRSLVISIFLYACESWTLTAEIQQRIQSLEMRCYRRLLGISYTQHITNMEIRQRISQAIGRHDDLLTIVKKRKLRWYGHITRSSGLAKTILQGTVQGGRKRGRQKKRWEDNIQEWTQLRLSETVRAAEDRERWRELVDRSSVVSQRPSGVMG
;
A
#
# COMPACT_ATOMS: atom_id res chain seq x y z
N MET A 1 20.16 14.94 -16.86
CA MET A 1 19.40 15.62 -17.94
C MET A 1 20.11 15.57 -19.30
N ARG A 2 21.31 16.14 -19.46
CA ARG A 2 22.06 16.08 -20.75
C ARG A 2 22.31 14.65 -21.24
N LYS A 3 22.68 13.72 -20.35
CA LYS A 3 22.79 12.27 -20.64
C LYS A 3 21.50 11.61 -21.17
N TYR A 4 20.34 12.23 -20.94
CA TYR A 4 19.04 11.74 -21.42
C TYR A 4 18.57 12.49 -22.68
N ASN A 5 19.48 13.17 -23.39
CA ASN A 5 19.20 13.90 -24.63
C ASN A 5 18.10 14.97 -24.49
N ILE A 6 17.93 15.54 -23.29
CA ILE A 6 17.05 16.68 -23.07
C ILE A 6 17.68 17.93 -23.68
N SER A 7 16.88 18.71 -24.43
CA SER A 7 17.32 19.92 -25.14
C SER A 7 18.22 20.83 -24.29
N PRO A 8 19.38 21.26 -24.80
CA PRO A 8 20.27 22.18 -24.09
C PRO A 8 19.58 23.47 -23.64
N ASN A 9 18.63 23.99 -24.43
CA ASN A 9 17.87 25.19 -24.10
C ASN A 9 17.01 24.97 -22.85
N LEU A 10 16.31 23.84 -22.76
CA LEU A 10 15.50 23.49 -21.59
C LEU A 10 16.38 23.29 -20.36
N VAL A 11 17.54 22.62 -20.52
CA VAL A 11 18.51 22.47 -19.43
C VAL A 11 19.01 23.83 -18.95
N SER A 12 19.30 24.77 -19.85
CA SER A 12 19.74 26.13 -19.49
C SER A 12 18.65 26.89 -18.72
N ILE A 13 17.40 26.84 -19.17
CA ILE A 13 16.27 27.47 -18.47
C ILE A 13 16.14 26.92 -17.05
N ILE A 14 16.20 25.60 -16.89
CA ILE A 14 16.10 24.96 -15.58
C ILE A 14 17.32 25.31 -14.72
N GLN A 15 18.53 25.29 -15.27
CA GLN A 15 19.72 25.71 -14.55
C GLN A 15 19.60 27.16 -14.05
N ASN A 16 19.08 28.07 -14.88
CA ASN A 16 18.86 29.47 -14.50
C ASN A 16 17.82 29.61 -13.37
N LEU A 17 16.81 28.73 -13.32
CA LEU A 17 15.88 28.67 -12.19
C LEU A 17 16.62 28.45 -10.86
N TYR A 18 17.69 27.64 -10.84
CA TYR A 18 18.43 27.27 -9.62
C TYR A 18 19.69 28.12 -9.37
N ASN A 19 20.32 28.71 -10.40
CA ASN A 19 21.67 29.31 -10.34
C ASN A 19 21.85 30.42 -9.29
N LYS A 20 20.76 31.06 -8.84
CA LYS A 20 20.76 32.09 -7.78
C LYS A 20 19.61 31.88 -6.79
N ALA A 21 19.17 30.64 -6.61
CA ALA A 21 18.10 30.33 -5.66
C ALA A 21 18.54 30.69 -4.23
N THR A 22 17.72 31.44 -3.53
CA THR A 22 17.85 31.69 -2.09
C THR A 22 16.62 31.15 -1.37
N SER A 23 16.75 30.90 -0.08
CA SER A 23 15.67 30.45 0.80
C SER A 23 15.81 31.14 2.15
N ALA A 24 14.68 31.26 2.85
CA ALA A 24 14.60 31.79 4.20
C ALA A 24 13.56 30.97 4.98
N VAL A 25 13.73 30.86 6.29
CA VAL A 25 12.77 30.16 7.16
C VAL A 25 11.67 31.14 7.57
N LEU A 26 10.41 30.82 7.30
CA LEU A 26 9.26 31.57 7.81
C LEU A 26 8.83 30.98 9.16
N HIS A 27 8.96 31.76 10.22
CA HIS A 27 8.55 31.36 11.57
C HIS A 27 7.68 32.45 12.21
N ASN A 28 6.48 32.09 12.66
CA ASN A 28 5.49 33.02 13.25
C ASN A 28 5.22 34.29 12.41
N GLY A 29 5.22 34.16 11.07
CA GLY A 29 4.98 35.28 10.17
C GLY A 29 6.19 36.16 9.89
N ALA A 30 7.35 35.90 10.52
CA ALA A 30 8.60 36.58 10.25
C ALA A 30 9.55 35.71 9.41
N PHE A 31 10.19 36.31 8.41
CA PHE A 31 11.26 35.67 7.66
C PHE A 31 12.57 35.77 8.44
N GLY A 32 13.28 34.66 8.56
CA GLY A 32 14.69 34.66 8.98
C GLY A 32 15.61 35.13 7.86
N ASP A 33 16.92 35.01 8.10
CA ASP A 33 17.93 35.43 7.14
C ASP A 33 17.88 34.60 5.84
N TRP A 34 18.15 35.28 4.73
CA TRP A 34 18.24 34.65 3.43
C TRP A 34 19.58 33.96 3.26
N PHE A 35 19.54 32.69 2.85
CA PHE A 35 20.72 31.91 2.50
C PHE A 35 20.61 31.35 1.09
N ARG A 36 21.75 31.10 0.45
CA ARG A 36 21.79 30.54 -0.90
C ARG A 36 21.53 29.03 -0.86
N THR A 37 20.65 28.56 -1.72
CA THR A 37 20.33 27.13 -1.85
C THR A 37 21.25 26.52 -2.90
N MET A 38 22.24 25.76 -2.45
CA MET A 38 23.28 25.18 -3.31
C MET A 38 22.95 23.76 -3.79
N THR A 39 22.14 23.02 -3.02
CA THR A 39 21.80 21.63 -3.28
C THR A 39 20.31 21.40 -3.13
N GLY A 40 19.83 20.32 -3.76
CA GLY A 40 18.44 19.90 -3.68
C GLY A 40 17.51 20.59 -4.69
N VAL A 41 16.28 20.09 -4.73
CA VAL A 41 15.19 20.64 -5.54
C VAL A 41 14.23 21.43 -4.64
N ARG A 42 13.50 22.39 -5.21
CA ARG A 42 12.62 23.28 -4.43
C ARG A 42 11.36 22.54 -4.00
N GLN A 43 11.14 22.39 -2.70
CA GLN A 43 9.90 21.82 -2.18
C GLN A 43 8.70 22.70 -2.58
N GLY A 44 7.60 22.06 -2.98
CA GLY A 44 6.40 22.76 -3.50
C GLY A 44 6.47 23.18 -4.97
N CYS A 45 7.63 23.09 -5.63
CA CYS A 45 7.74 23.37 -7.07
C CYS A 45 7.24 22.18 -7.90
N LEU A 46 6.36 22.46 -8.88
CA LEU A 46 5.77 21.44 -9.78
C LEU A 46 6.81 20.62 -10.56
N LEU A 47 7.96 21.23 -10.89
CA LEU A 47 9.02 20.58 -11.65
C LEU A 47 9.95 19.71 -10.80
N SER A 48 10.02 19.99 -9.49
CA SER A 48 11.00 19.36 -8.60
C SER A 48 10.85 17.83 -8.47
N PRO A 49 9.63 17.25 -8.39
CA PRO A 49 9.47 15.80 -8.40
C PRO A 49 10.02 15.14 -9.67
N LEU A 50 9.83 15.74 -10.85
CA LEU A 50 10.35 15.21 -12.11
C LEU A 50 11.87 15.28 -12.15
N LEU A 51 12.46 16.40 -11.74
CA LEU A 51 13.91 16.56 -11.67
C LEU A 51 14.55 15.56 -10.71
N PHE A 52 13.93 15.35 -9.56
CA PHE A 52 14.37 14.37 -8.58
C PHE A 52 14.31 12.95 -9.14
N ASN A 53 13.22 12.58 -9.84
CA ASN A 53 13.12 11.28 -10.51
C ASN A 53 14.20 11.08 -11.59
N ILE A 54 14.50 12.11 -12.40
CA ILE A 54 15.58 12.04 -13.40
C ILE A 54 16.95 11.83 -12.73
N PHE A 55 17.15 12.46 -11.57
CA PHE A 55 18.38 12.34 -10.81
C PHE A 55 18.53 10.93 -10.19
N LEU A 56 17.48 10.44 -9.51
CA LEU A 56 17.45 9.08 -8.95
C LEU A 56 17.57 8.00 -10.03
N GLU A 57 16.95 8.19 -11.20
CA GLU A 57 17.09 7.27 -12.32
C GLU A 57 18.55 7.14 -12.76
N ARG A 58 19.34 8.22 -12.70
CA ARG A 58 20.76 8.14 -13.04
C ARG A 58 21.57 7.36 -12.00
N ILE A 59 21.31 7.61 -10.72
CA ILE A 59 21.96 6.85 -9.63
C ILE A 59 21.66 5.36 -9.78
N MET A 60 20.39 5.01 -10.02
CA MET A 60 19.99 3.63 -10.20
C MET A 60 20.58 3.00 -11.46
N ALA A 61 20.62 3.72 -12.57
CA ALA A 61 21.23 3.22 -13.80
C ALA A 61 22.73 2.91 -13.63
N ASP A 62 23.46 3.75 -12.89
CA ASP A 62 24.88 3.55 -12.61
C ASP A 62 25.11 2.42 -11.61
N ALA A 63 24.32 2.36 -10.54
CA ALA A 63 24.46 1.33 -9.52
C ALA A 63 24.16 -0.09 -10.07
N LEU A 64 23.22 -0.16 -11.02
CA LEU A 64 22.76 -1.40 -11.64
C LEU A 64 23.48 -1.74 -12.95
N GLU A 65 24.48 -0.96 -13.35
CA GLU A 65 25.31 -1.28 -14.51
C GLU A 65 25.96 -2.66 -14.31
N ASP A 66 25.78 -3.56 -15.29
CA ASP A 66 26.19 -4.97 -15.25
C ASP A 66 25.64 -5.80 -14.09
N HIS A 67 24.55 -5.35 -13.43
CA HIS A 67 23.88 -6.14 -12.40
C HIS A 67 22.80 -7.03 -13.01
N GLU A 68 23.07 -8.33 -13.07
CA GLU A 68 22.09 -9.34 -13.42
C GLU A 68 21.27 -9.77 -12.20
N GLY A 69 19.98 -9.45 -12.21
CA GLY A 69 19.06 -9.88 -11.15
C GLY A 69 18.70 -11.36 -11.24
N SER A 70 18.59 -12.02 -10.09
CA SER A 70 18.21 -13.43 -9.99
C SER A 70 16.70 -13.66 -9.76
N VAL A 71 15.95 -12.61 -9.42
CA VAL A 71 14.51 -12.70 -9.20
C VAL A 71 13.79 -12.54 -10.54
N SER A 72 13.15 -13.62 -11.00
CA SER A 72 12.33 -13.63 -12.22
C SER A 72 10.88 -14.00 -11.88
N ILE A 73 9.95 -13.18 -12.38
CA ILE A 73 8.51 -13.40 -12.24
C ILE A 73 7.89 -13.31 -13.63
N GLY A 74 7.20 -14.38 -14.06
CA GLY A 74 6.57 -14.41 -15.39
C GLY A 74 7.57 -14.21 -16.54
N GLY A 75 8.81 -14.66 -16.38
CA GLY A 75 9.88 -14.52 -17.38
C GLY A 75 10.58 -13.15 -17.41
N ARG A 76 10.18 -12.22 -16.54
CA ARG A 76 10.81 -10.90 -16.42
C ARG A 76 11.66 -10.83 -15.16
N THR A 77 12.92 -10.44 -15.31
CA THR A 77 13.81 -10.15 -14.18
C THR A 77 13.40 -8.86 -13.48
N ILE A 78 13.34 -8.89 -12.15
CA ILE A 78 12.94 -7.77 -11.29
C ILE A 78 13.99 -7.62 -10.20
N THR A 79 14.82 -6.58 -10.28
CA THR A 79 15.86 -6.28 -9.28
C THR A 79 15.43 -5.25 -8.25
N ASN A 80 14.47 -4.39 -8.60
CA ASN A 80 14.04 -3.32 -7.72
C ASN A 80 12.59 -2.86 -7.98
N LEU A 81 11.97 -2.27 -6.96
CA LEU A 81 10.73 -1.49 -7.02
C LEU A 81 11.02 -0.10 -6.46
N ARG A 82 10.49 0.95 -7.10
CA ARG A 82 10.86 2.34 -6.78
C ARG A 82 9.65 3.25 -6.73
N PHE A 83 9.57 4.03 -5.66
CA PHE A 83 8.62 5.11 -5.52
C PHE A 83 9.32 6.32 -4.89
N ALA A 84 9.70 7.28 -5.73
CA ALA A 84 10.60 8.37 -5.34
C ALA A 84 11.85 7.80 -4.63
N ASP A 85 12.13 8.24 -3.40
CA ASP A 85 13.24 7.81 -2.56
C ASP A 85 13.04 6.45 -1.87
N ASP A 86 11.81 5.91 -1.84
CA ASP A 86 11.53 4.56 -1.33
C ASP A 86 11.89 3.52 -2.41
N ILE A 87 13.05 2.87 -2.23
CA ILE A 87 13.60 1.86 -3.15
C ILE A 87 13.67 0.51 -2.45
N ASP A 88 13.02 -0.50 -3.02
CA ASP A 88 13.12 -1.89 -2.60
C ASP A 88 14.07 -2.64 -3.52
N GLY A 89 15.17 -3.17 -2.97
CA GLY A 89 16.05 -4.11 -3.68
C GLY A 89 15.59 -5.55 -3.51
N LEU A 90 15.63 -6.33 -4.60
CA LEU A 90 15.19 -7.74 -4.63
C LEU A 90 16.33 -8.63 -5.11
N ALA A 91 16.58 -9.69 -4.37
CA ALA A 91 17.58 -10.71 -4.68
C ALA A 91 17.10 -12.07 -4.17
N ARG A 92 17.50 -13.17 -4.84
CA ARG A 92 17.22 -14.55 -4.38
C ARG A 92 18.27 -15.01 -3.37
N GLY A 93 19.48 -14.46 -3.47
CA GLY A 93 20.63 -14.85 -2.65
C GLY A 93 21.13 -13.72 -1.77
N GLU A 94 21.65 -14.11 -0.62
CA GLU A 94 22.25 -13.22 0.37
C GLU A 94 23.44 -12.42 -0.21
N LYS A 95 24.32 -13.07 -0.96
CA LYS A 95 25.49 -12.46 -1.62
C LYS A 95 25.10 -11.42 -2.66
N GLU A 96 24.08 -11.72 -3.46
CA GLU A 96 23.55 -10.80 -4.46
C GLU A 96 22.95 -9.56 -3.78
N LEU A 97 22.19 -9.76 -2.70
CA LEU A 97 21.62 -8.66 -1.94
C LEU A 97 22.69 -7.75 -1.33
N ALA A 98 23.73 -8.35 -0.73
CA ALA A 98 24.86 -7.61 -0.18
C ALA A 98 25.56 -6.76 -1.26
N SER A 99 25.83 -7.36 -2.43
CA SER A 99 26.44 -6.64 -3.56
C SER A 99 25.54 -5.52 -4.10
N LEU A 100 24.23 -5.75 -4.20
CA LEU A 100 23.27 -4.74 -4.64
C LEU A 100 23.26 -3.54 -3.68
N VAL A 101 23.22 -3.80 -2.37
CA VAL A 101 23.23 -2.77 -1.33
C VAL A 101 24.54 -1.96 -1.35
N GLU A 102 25.68 -2.63 -1.47
CA GLU A 102 27.00 -1.97 -1.55
C GLU A 102 27.11 -1.08 -2.80
N ARG A 103 26.68 -1.58 -3.96
CA ARG A 103 26.64 -0.81 -5.22
C ARG A 103 25.77 0.43 -5.09
N LEU A 104 24.58 0.30 -4.50
CA LEU A 104 23.68 1.43 -4.26
C LEU A 104 24.31 2.45 -3.32
N ASP A 105 24.95 2.01 -2.24
CA ASP A 105 25.59 2.89 -1.27
C ASP A 105 26.74 3.69 -1.89
N VAL A 106 27.70 3.00 -2.53
CA VAL A 106 28.85 3.63 -3.19
C VAL A 106 28.40 4.62 -4.26
N THR A 107 27.44 4.22 -5.11
CA THR A 107 26.95 5.08 -6.19
C THR A 107 26.18 6.27 -5.64
N SER A 108 25.31 6.08 -4.66
CA SER A 108 24.55 7.18 -4.04
C SER A 108 25.50 8.22 -3.45
N ARG A 109 26.53 7.79 -2.72
CA ARG A 109 27.56 8.69 -2.16
C ARG A 109 28.32 9.46 -3.23
N ALA A 110 28.66 8.82 -4.35
CA ALA A 110 29.30 9.51 -5.47
C ALA A 110 28.43 10.62 -6.08
N TYR A 111 27.11 10.50 -5.98
CA TYR A 111 26.15 11.52 -6.39
C TYR A 111 25.77 12.52 -5.28
N GLY A 112 26.38 12.42 -4.10
CA GLY A 112 26.06 13.29 -2.95
C GLY A 112 24.75 12.94 -2.25
N MET A 113 24.29 11.70 -2.39
CA MET A 113 23.17 11.13 -1.65
C MET A 113 23.65 10.16 -0.57
N GLU A 114 22.87 10.07 0.50
CA GLU A 114 23.14 9.15 1.60
C GLU A 114 21.93 8.24 1.84
N ILE A 115 22.19 6.95 2.00
CA ILE A 115 21.17 5.97 2.35
C ILE A 115 20.99 5.99 3.87
N SER A 116 19.75 6.17 4.33
CA SER A 116 19.43 6.15 5.75
C SER A 116 19.44 4.73 6.30
N THR A 117 20.51 4.35 6.98
CA THR A 117 20.66 3.06 7.67
C THR A 117 19.53 2.79 8.68
N GLU A 118 19.07 3.82 9.38
CA GLU A 118 17.95 3.74 10.32
C GLU A 118 16.63 3.34 9.63
N LYS A 119 16.37 3.82 8.41
CA LYS A 119 15.12 3.57 7.69
C LYS A 119 15.20 2.34 6.78
N THR A 120 16.38 2.01 6.29
CA THR A 120 16.60 0.82 5.45
C THR A 120 16.56 -0.43 6.30
N LYS A 121 15.74 -1.42 5.91
CA LYS A 121 15.57 -2.68 6.64
C LYS A 121 15.73 -3.87 5.70
N LEU A 122 16.19 -4.98 6.26
CA LEU A 122 16.32 -6.25 5.57
C LEU A 122 15.11 -7.12 5.89
N MET A 123 14.46 -7.68 4.87
CA MET A 123 13.37 -8.64 5.02
C MET A 123 13.66 -9.89 4.21
N THR A 124 13.33 -11.07 4.75
CA THR A 124 13.58 -12.36 4.12
C THR A 124 12.45 -13.34 4.37
N ASN A 125 12.35 -14.35 3.50
CA ASN A 125 11.51 -15.52 3.71
C ASN A 125 12.30 -16.73 4.27
N ASN A 126 13.61 -16.57 4.48
CA ASN A 126 14.50 -17.60 5.02
C ASN A 126 14.85 -17.28 6.49
N ASN A 127 14.73 -18.27 7.37
CA ASN A 127 14.94 -18.06 8.81
C ASN A 127 16.41 -17.92 9.21
N ASN A 128 17.34 -18.18 8.28
CA ASN A 128 18.79 -18.13 8.52
C ASN A 128 19.44 -17.13 7.56
N ILE A 129 19.27 -15.83 7.78
CA ILE A 129 20.23 -14.87 7.23
C ILE A 129 21.47 -14.95 8.10
N MET A 130 22.60 -15.26 7.48
CA MET A 130 23.89 -15.37 8.16
C MET A 130 24.81 -14.19 7.84
N SER A 131 24.44 -13.31 6.91
CA SER A 131 25.27 -12.15 6.54
C SER A 131 25.00 -10.88 7.33
N ASP A 132 26.12 -10.23 7.60
CA ASP A 132 26.24 -8.84 7.98
C ASP A 132 26.14 -7.94 6.73
N ILE A 133 24.91 -7.71 6.23
CA ILE A 133 24.67 -6.76 5.13
C ILE A 133 24.74 -5.35 5.69
N ARG A 134 25.62 -4.52 5.12
CA ARG A 134 25.92 -3.18 5.64
C ARG A 134 25.62 -2.06 4.65
N VAL A 135 25.20 -0.92 5.18
CA VAL A 135 25.12 0.38 4.50
C VAL A 135 25.92 1.37 5.34
N ASN A 136 26.78 2.19 4.73
CA ASN A 136 27.65 3.12 5.47
C ASN A 136 28.44 2.44 6.62
N GLY A 137 28.84 1.17 6.43
CA GLY A 137 29.53 0.37 7.45
C GLY A 137 28.67 -0.08 8.63
N GLN A 138 27.38 0.28 8.69
CA GLN A 138 26.42 -0.15 9.70
C GLN A 138 25.59 -1.34 9.21
N ALA A 139 25.40 -2.34 10.06
CA ALA A 139 24.57 -3.51 9.75
C ALA A 139 23.09 -3.11 9.62
N LEU A 140 22.42 -3.64 8.60
CA LEU A 140 20.99 -3.46 8.42
C LEU A 140 20.20 -4.35 9.38
N ASP A 141 19.17 -3.78 10.01
CA ASP A 141 18.27 -4.55 10.87
C ASP A 141 17.44 -5.53 10.03
N CYS A 142 17.50 -6.80 10.39
CA CYS A 142 16.60 -7.82 9.86
C CYS A 142 15.25 -7.78 10.59
N VAL A 143 14.16 -7.58 9.85
CA VAL A 143 12.81 -7.44 10.41
C VAL A 143 11.80 -8.40 9.80
N SER A 144 10.84 -8.86 10.59
CA SER A 144 9.70 -9.67 10.13
C SER A 144 8.55 -8.84 9.58
N SER A 145 8.56 -7.53 9.84
CA SER A 145 7.58 -6.59 9.31
C SER A 145 8.14 -5.18 9.17
N PHE A 146 7.75 -4.49 8.12
CA PHE A 146 8.20 -3.12 7.80
C PHE A 146 7.05 -2.30 7.21
N LYS A 147 7.06 -0.98 7.43
CA LYS A 147 6.08 -0.07 6.84
C LYS A 147 6.62 0.49 5.52
N TYR A 148 6.00 0.09 4.42
CA TYR A 148 6.35 0.52 3.06
C TYR A 148 5.16 1.25 2.42
N LEU A 149 5.39 2.46 1.89
CA LEU A 149 4.35 3.31 1.28
C LEU A 149 3.07 3.43 2.13
N GLY A 150 3.26 3.54 3.45
CA GLY A 150 2.17 3.65 4.40
C GLY A 150 1.51 2.35 4.83
N ALA A 151 1.80 1.19 4.22
CA ALA A 151 1.24 -0.12 4.54
C ALA A 151 2.30 -1.06 5.17
N ILE A 152 1.88 -1.93 6.08
CA ILE A 152 2.77 -2.90 6.73
C ILE A 152 2.89 -4.15 5.85
N VAL A 153 4.12 -4.42 5.41
CA VAL A 153 4.52 -5.68 4.80
C VAL A 153 5.04 -6.60 5.89
N SER A 154 4.65 -7.88 5.87
CA SER A 154 5.07 -8.87 6.87
C SER A 154 5.11 -10.28 6.28
N ASP A 155 6.03 -11.08 6.79
CA ASP A 155 6.15 -12.54 6.57
C ASP A 155 4.91 -13.37 7.03
N GLU A 156 4.09 -12.81 7.92
CA GLU A 156 2.82 -13.37 8.39
C GLU A 156 1.62 -13.02 7.49
N GLY A 157 1.84 -12.28 6.40
CA GLY A 157 0.79 -11.79 5.51
C GLY A 157 0.08 -10.55 6.08
N SER A 158 -1.20 -10.38 5.76
CA SER A 158 -1.91 -9.09 5.96
C SER A 158 -2.44 -8.84 7.37
N LYS A 159 -2.21 -9.74 8.33
CA LYS A 159 -2.79 -9.64 9.68
C LYS A 159 -2.32 -8.38 10.41
N LYS A 160 -1.01 -8.14 10.46
CA LYS A 160 -0.43 -6.95 11.12
C LYS A 160 -0.95 -5.65 10.51
N GLU A 161 -1.00 -5.56 9.18
CA GLU A 161 -1.54 -4.38 8.48
C GLU A 161 -3.02 -4.13 8.81
N VAL A 162 -3.88 -5.16 8.73
CA VAL A 162 -5.31 -4.98 9.02
C VAL A 162 -5.53 -4.56 10.47
N LEU A 163 -4.77 -5.11 11.42
CA LEU A 163 -4.86 -4.70 12.82
C LEU A 163 -4.41 -3.24 13.02
N ALA A 164 -3.34 -2.81 12.36
CA ALA A 164 -2.90 -1.41 12.38
C ALA A 164 -3.98 -0.47 11.82
N ARG A 165 -4.63 -0.85 10.73
CA ARG A 165 -5.76 -0.09 10.14
C ARG A 165 -6.96 -0.04 11.07
N ILE A 166 -7.31 -1.15 11.73
CA ILE A 166 -8.37 -1.18 12.73
C ILE A 166 -8.04 -0.21 13.88
N ALA A 167 -6.79 -0.20 14.36
CA ALA A 167 -6.36 0.69 15.43
C ALA A 167 -6.45 2.17 15.03
N GLN A 168 -5.90 2.54 13.86
CA GLN A 168 -5.99 3.90 13.30
C GLN A 168 -7.44 4.35 13.12
N THR A 169 -8.28 3.48 12.56
CA THR A 169 -9.71 3.74 12.36
C THR A 169 -10.43 3.93 13.69
N THR A 170 -10.12 3.12 14.70
CA THR A 170 -10.70 3.23 16.05
C THR A 170 -10.26 4.51 16.75
N ALA A 171 -9.01 4.94 16.55
CA ALA A 171 -8.51 6.22 17.05
C ALA A 171 -9.25 7.40 16.41
N ALA A 172 -9.37 7.43 15.09
CA ALA A 172 -10.11 8.47 14.36
C ALA A 172 -11.59 8.51 14.77
N LEU A 173 -12.24 7.34 14.87
CA LEU A 173 -13.62 7.23 15.37
C LEU A 173 -13.77 7.81 16.79
N THR A 174 -12.74 7.67 17.63
CA THR A 174 -12.75 8.17 19.01
C THR A 174 -12.51 9.68 19.07
N GLN A 175 -11.61 10.22 18.26
CA GLN A 175 -11.37 11.67 18.17
C GLN A 175 -12.63 12.43 17.73
N LEU A 176 -13.41 11.86 16.81
CA LEU A 176 -14.65 12.45 16.32
C LEU A 176 -15.88 12.19 17.22
N LYS A 177 -15.67 11.73 18.47
CA LYS A 177 -16.74 11.47 19.44
C LYS A 177 -17.73 12.63 19.64
N PRO A 178 -17.33 13.92 19.65
CA PRO A 178 -18.27 15.03 19.76
C PRO A 178 -19.32 15.03 18.63
N ILE A 179 -18.88 14.79 17.39
CA ILE A 179 -19.75 14.72 16.21
C ILE A 179 -20.76 13.59 16.33
N TRP A 180 -20.32 12.41 16.79
CA TRP A 180 -21.21 11.25 16.92
C TRP A 180 -22.28 11.45 17.99
N LYS A 181 -21.97 12.22 19.04
CA LYS A 181 -22.89 12.53 20.14
C LYS A 181 -23.83 13.69 19.85
N ASP A 182 -23.50 14.56 18.91
CA ASP A 182 -24.32 15.71 18.58
C ASP A 182 -25.67 15.28 17.98
N LYS A 183 -26.77 15.71 18.60
CA LYS A 183 -28.14 15.39 18.16
C LYS A 183 -28.60 16.26 16.99
N ASN A 184 -27.95 17.40 16.74
CA ASN A 184 -28.26 18.29 15.62
C ASN A 184 -27.74 17.76 14.28
N ILE A 185 -26.82 16.79 14.32
CA ILE A 185 -26.29 16.15 13.11
C ILE A 185 -27.11 14.90 12.82
N SER A 186 -27.77 14.88 11.65
CA SER A 186 -28.54 13.72 11.21
C SER A 186 -27.68 12.46 11.08
N LEU A 187 -28.30 11.30 11.27
CA LEU A 187 -27.60 10.01 11.13
C LEU A 187 -27.01 9.84 9.72
N GLY A 188 -27.72 10.28 8.68
CA GLY A 188 -27.20 10.25 7.31
C GLY A 188 -25.91 11.06 7.13
N SER A 189 -25.85 12.27 7.70
CA SER A 189 -24.63 13.09 7.70
C SER A 189 -23.50 12.43 8.50
N LYS A 190 -23.80 11.84 9.66
CA LYS A 190 -22.81 11.07 10.45
C LYS A 190 -22.24 9.89 9.65
N VAL A 191 -23.07 9.16 8.91
CA VAL A 191 -22.59 8.07 8.06
C VAL A 191 -21.69 8.59 6.92
N ARG A 192 -22.04 9.73 6.31
CA ARG A 192 -21.19 10.37 5.28
C ARG A 192 -19.82 10.78 5.84
N LEU A 193 -19.79 11.37 7.04
CA LEU A 193 -18.55 11.72 7.73
C LEU A 193 -17.74 10.48 8.12
N LEU A 194 -18.40 9.43 8.64
CA LEU A 194 -17.76 8.16 8.93
C LEU A 194 -17.10 7.58 7.66
N ARG A 195 -17.79 7.57 6.53
CA ARG A 195 -17.26 7.05 5.26
C ARG A 195 -16.06 7.83 4.75
N SER A 196 -16.14 9.16 4.76
CA SER A 196 -15.12 10.05 4.19
C SER A 196 -13.88 10.20 5.06
N LEU A 197 -14.03 10.24 6.39
CA LEU A 197 -12.93 10.54 7.32
C LEU A 197 -12.39 9.32 8.06
N VAL A 198 -13.23 8.33 8.35
CA VAL A 198 -12.85 7.19 9.21
C VAL A 198 -12.63 5.93 8.39
N ILE A 199 -13.59 5.56 7.54
CA ILE A 199 -13.49 4.35 6.71
C ILE A 199 -12.44 4.50 5.61
N SER A 200 -12.21 5.71 5.10
CA SER A 200 -11.12 5.99 4.14
C SER A 200 -9.74 5.59 4.68
N ILE A 201 -9.48 5.81 5.98
CA ILE A 201 -8.27 5.35 6.67
C ILE A 201 -8.16 3.83 6.63
N PHE A 202 -9.26 3.14 6.92
CA PHE A 202 -9.29 1.67 6.89
C PHE A 202 -9.03 1.12 5.49
N LEU A 203 -9.63 1.72 4.46
CA LEU A 203 -9.58 1.22 3.09
C LEU A 203 -8.25 1.48 2.37
N TYR A 204 -7.30 2.18 2.99
CA TYR A 204 -5.99 2.40 2.41
C TYR A 204 -5.27 1.07 2.17
N ALA A 205 -4.84 0.86 0.92
CA ALA A 205 -4.13 -0.33 0.44
C ALA A 205 -4.87 -1.67 0.66
N CYS A 206 -6.19 -1.68 0.88
CA CYS A 206 -6.94 -2.91 1.18
C CYS A 206 -6.95 -3.93 0.03
N GLU A 207 -6.69 -3.46 -1.19
CA GLU A 207 -6.60 -4.25 -2.41
C GLU A 207 -5.46 -5.26 -2.35
N SER A 208 -4.39 -4.97 -1.61
CA SER A 208 -3.21 -5.84 -1.46
C SER A 208 -3.39 -6.94 -0.40
N TRP A 209 -4.48 -6.92 0.37
CA TRP A 209 -4.63 -7.83 1.50
C TRP A 209 -5.00 -9.25 1.09
N THR A 210 -4.44 -10.23 1.79
CA THR A 210 -4.92 -11.61 1.79
C THR A 210 -5.94 -11.78 2.92
N LEU A 211 -7.21 -11.98 2.57
CA LEU A 211 -8.32 -12.05 3.54
C LEU A 211 -8.57 -13.49 3.98
N THR A 212 -8.08 -13.83 5.17
CA THR A 212 -8.48 -15.05 5.89
C THR A 212 -9.86 -14.90 6.53
N ALA A 213 -10.47 -15.99 6.98
CA ALA A 213 -11.75 -15.93 7.69
C ALA A 213 -11.65 -15.06 8.98
N GLU A 214 -10.55 -15.19 9.73
CA GLU A 214 -10.27 -14.36 10.91
C GLU A 214 -10.25 -12.87 10.55
N ILE A 215 -9.54 -12.49 9.49
CA ILE A 215 -9.45 -11.10 9.03
C ILE A 215 -10.84 -10.58 8.63
N GLN A 216 -11.62 -11.37 7.88
CA GLN A 216 -12.97 -10.99 7.45
C GLN A 216 -13.90 -10.73 8.65
N GLN A 217 -13.85 -11.57 9.68
CA GLN A 217 -14.62 -11.37 10.92
C GLN A 217 -14.21 -10.08 11.65
N ARG A 218 -12.91 -9.76 11.68
CA ARG A 218 -12.42 -8.51 12.29
C ARG A 218 -12.91 -7.27 11.53
N ILE A 219 -12.98 -7.31 10.19
CA ILE A 219 -13.53 -6.23 9.36
C ILE A 219 -15.01 -6.00 9.69
N GLN A 220 -15.79 -7.07 9.76
CA GLN A 220 -17.21 -6.98 10.12
C GLN A 220 -17.40 -6.44 11.54
N SER A 221 -16.55 -6.86 12.48
CA SER A 221 -16.57 -6.38 13.87
C SER A 221 -16.25 -4.89 13.97
N LEU A 222 -15.29 -4.39 13.17
CA LEU A 222 -14.98 -2.97 13.07
C LEU A 222 -16.18 -2.16 12.58
N GLU A 223 -16.84 -2.61 11.50
CA GLU A 223 -18.04 -1.94 10.99
C GLU A 223 -19.14 -1.85 12.05
N MET A 224 -19.39 -2.95 12.75
CA MET A 224 -20.36 -3.02 13.84
C MET A 224 -20.01 -2.10 15.01
N ARG A 225 -18.73 -1.90 15.31
CA ARG A 225 -18.25 -0.92 16.29
C ARG A 225 -18.55 0.51 15.83
N CYS A 226 -18.30 0.82 14.55
CA CYS A 226 -18.60 2.13 13.98
C CYS A 226 -20.10 2.45 14.05
N TYR A 227 -20.96 1.55 13.58
CA TYR A 227 -22.41 1.78 13.59
C TYR A 227 -22.97 1.91 15.02
N ARG A 228 -22.53 1.08 15.97
CA ARG A 228 -22.91 1.26 17.38
C ARG A 228 -22.53 2.63 17.92
N ARG A 229 -21.33 3.12 17.58
CA ARG A 229 -20.88 4.46 18.00
C ARG A 229 -21.75 5.58 17.42
N LEU A 230 -22.13 5.47 16.14
CA LEU A 230 -22.99 6.45 15.48
C LEU A 230 -24.41 6.48 16.07
N LEU A 231 -24.94 5.32 16.41
CA LEU A 231 -26.28 5.16 16.99
C LEU A 231 -26.33 5.40 18.51
N GLY A 232 -25.17 5.57 19.17
CA GLY A 232 -25.11 5.68 20.63
C GLY A 232 -25.49 4.40 21.37
N ILE A 233 -25.36 3.24 20.72
CA ILE A 233 -25.76 1.94 21.27
C ILE A 233 -24.62 1.33 22.10
N SER A 234 -24.93 0.99 23.35
CA SER A 234 -24.03 0.23 24.23
C SER A 234 -24.11 -1.26 23.94
N TYR A 235 -23.04 -1.99 24.25
CA TYR A 235 -23.03 -3.45 24.16
C TYR A 235 -24.03 -4.10 25.15
N THR A 236 -24.27 -3.47 26.31
CA THR A 236 -25.20 -3.94 27.35
C THR A 236 -26.68 -3.90 26.93
N GLN A 237 -27.00 -3.23 25.82
CA GLN A 237 -28.37 -3.17 25.30
C GLN A 237 -28.74 -4.43 24.50
N HIS A 238 -27.81 -5.37 24.30
CA HIS A 238 -28.03 -6.65 23.60
C HIS A 238 -28.70 -6.54 22.22
N ILE A 239 -28.51 -5.39 21.55
CA ILE A 239 -29.05 -5.17 20.20
C ILE A 239 -28.26 -5.99 19.18
N THR A 240 -28.98 -6.77 18.37
CA THR A 240 -28.41 -7.65 17.36
C THR A 240 -27.72 -6.87 16.24
N ASN A 241 -26.73 -7.50 15.60
CA ASN A 241 -26.04 -6.87 14.45
C ASN A 241 -26.99 -6.64 13.26
N MET A 242 -28.00 -7.49 13.09
CA MET A 242 -29.00 -7.36 12.04
C MET A 242 -29.82 -6.08 12.23
N GLU A 243 -30.32 -5.86 13.44
CA GLU A 243 -31.08 -4.66 13.82
C GLU A 243 -30.24 -3.37 13.62
N ILE A 244 -28.97 -3.38 14.02
CA ILE A 244 -28.07 -2.24 13.81
C ILE A 244 -27.91 -1.90 12.32
N ARG A 245 -27.70 -2.92 11.48
CA ARG A 245 -27.61 -2.74 10.02
C ARG A 245 -28.93 -2.21 9.45
N GLN A 246 -30.06 -2.70 9.93
CA GLN A 246 -31.39 -2.24 9.50
C GLN A 246 -31.60 -0.76 9.81
N ARG A 247 -31.27 -0.30 11.02
CA ARG A 247 -31.37 1.13 11.39
C ARG A 247 -30.52 2.03 10.51
N ILE A 248 -29.30 1.61 10.18
CA ILE A 248 -28.44 2.36 9.26
C ILE A 248 -29.06 2.39 7.86
N SER A 249 -29.52 1.25 7.35
CA SER A 249 -30.16 1.16 6.04
C SER A 249 -31.47 1.97 5.93
N GLN A 250 -32.26 2.06 7.00
CA GLN A 250 -33.44 2.92 7.04
C GLN A 250 -33.07 4.40 6.90
N ALA A 251 -31.93 4.82 7.45
CA ALA A 251 -31.51 6.22 7.42
C ALA A 251 -30.83 6.65 6.11
N ILE A 252 -30.19 5.72 5.38
CA ILE A 252 -29.37 6.06 4.19
C ILE A 252 -29.68 5.23 2.95
N GLY A 253 -30.64 4.32 3.03
CA GLY A 253 -30.94 3.33 2.00
C GLY A 253 -29.92 2.18 1.93
N ARG A 254 -30.06 1.41 0.84
CA ARG A 254 -29.17 0.27 0.55
C ARG A 254 -27.72 0.75 0.41
N HIS A 255 -26.81 0.05 1.06
CA HIS A 255 -25.38 0.30 0.97
C HIS A 255 -24.58 -0.99 1.08
N ASP A 256 -23.37 -0.98 0.54
CA ASP A 256 -22.43 -2.07 0.70
C ASP A 256 -21.83 -2.05 2.12
N ASP A 257 -21.73 -3.22 2.74
CA ASP A 257 -20.98 -3.37 3.98
C ASP A 257 -19.47 -3.24 3.76
N LEU A 258 -18.73 -2.96 4.82
CA LEU A 258 -17.29 -2.70 4.75
C LEU A 258 -16.51 -3.86 4.11
N LEU A 259 -16.87 -5.11 4.40
CA LEU A 259 -16.19 -6.26 3.80
C LEU A 259 -16.52 -6.37 2.31
N THR A 260 -17.78 -6.14 1.92
CA THR A 260 -18.14 -6.04 0.50
C THR A 260 -17.38 -4.93 -0.21
N ILE A 261 -17.20 -3.75 0.41
CA ILE A 261 -16.39 -2.67 -0.17
C ILE A 261 -14.94 -3.13 -0.40
N VAL A 262 -14.30 -3.77 0.59
CA VAL A 262 -12.94 -4.29 0.45
C VAL A 262 -12.86 -5.33 -0.69
N LYS A 263 -13.80 -6.27 -0.74
CA LYS A 263 -13.88 -7.28 -1.82
C LYS A 263 -14.04 -6.62 -3.19
N LYS A 264 -14.95 -5.65 -3.33
CA LYS A 264 -15.16 -4.90 -4.58
C LYS A 264 -13.89 -4.18 -5.00
N ARG A 265 -13.19 -3.49 -4.10
CA ARG A 265 -11.94 -2.78 -4.41
C ARG A 265 -10.87 -3.75 -4.91
N LYS A 266 -10.66 -4.86 -4.19
CA LYS A 266 -9.70 -5.90 -4.59
C LYS A 266 -10.04 -6.52 -5.96
N LEU A 267 -11.30 -6.89 -6.21
CA LEU A 267 -11.72 -7.45 -7.50
C LEU A 267 -11.65 -6.42 -8.64
N ARG A 268 -12.01 -5.15 -8.40
CA ARG A 268 -11.87 -4.07 -9.39
C ARG A 268 -10.41 -3.84 -9.76
N TRP A 269 -9.53 -3.83 -8.76
CA TRP A 269 -8.08 -3.69 -8.96
C TRP A 269 -7.50 -4.88 -9.71
N TYR A 270 -7.90 -6.12 -9.39
CA TYR A 270 -7.54 -7.31 -10.16
C TYR A 270 -7.90 -7.15 -11.64
N GLY A 271 -9.16 -6.80 -11.93
CA GLY A 271 -9.58 -6.61 -13.32
C GLY A 271 -8.83 -5.48 -14.02
N HIS A 272 -8.56 -4.38 -13.32
CA HIS A 272 -7.78 -3.27 -13.86
C HIS A 272 -6.37 -3.70 -14.25
N ILE A 273 -5.66 -4.42 -13.37
CA ILE A 273 -4.31 -4.93 -13.67
C ILE A 273 -4.33 -5.96 -14.79
N THR A 274 -5.32 -6.87 -14.80
CA THR A 274 -5.41 -7.88 -15.86
C THR A 274 -5.52 -7.24 -17.24
N ARG A 275 -6.23 -6.11 -17.37
CA ARG A 275 -6.35 -5.37 -18.63
C ARG A 275 -5.21 -4.37 -18.87
N SER A 276 -4.33 -4.15 -17.91
CA SER A 276 -3.20 -3.23 -18.06
C SER A 276 -2.01 -3.91 -18.77
N SER A 277 -0.98 -3.15 -19.06
CA SER A 277 0.34 -3.66 -19.45
C SER A 277 1.35 -3.41 -18.32
N GLY A 278 2.57 -3.92 -18.49
CA GLY A 278 3.68 -3.61 -17.60
C GLY A 278 3.80 -4.49 -16.36
N LEU A 279 4.63 -4.03 -15.42
CA LEU A 279 5.17 -4.84 -14.33
C LEU A 279 4.09 -5.39 -13.39
N ALA A 280 3.06 -4.61 -13.07
CA ALA A 280 1.98 -5.05 -12.18
C ALA A 280 1.24 -6.29 -12.72
N LYS A 281 0.95 -6.33 -14.04
CA LYS A 281 0.34 -7.50 -14.68
C LYS A 281 1.28 -8.71 -14.64
N THR A 282 2.55 -8.49 -14.97
CA THR A 282 3.58 -9.55 -14.90
C THR A 282 3.71 -10.14 -13.50
N ILE A 283 3.71 -9.31 -12.45
CA ILE A 283 3.80 -9.79 -11.07
C ILE A 283 2.53 -10.53 -10.65
N LEU A 284 1.35 -10.00 -11.01
CA LEU A 284 0.07 -10.55 -10.57
C LEU A 284 -0.24 -11.91 -11.22
N GLN A 285 0.14 -12.09 -12.49
CA GLN A 285 -0.17 -13.29 -13.28
C GLN A 285 1.04 -14.23 -13.41
N GLY A 286 2.24 -13.75 -13.08
CA GLY A 286 3.47 -14.51 -13.18
C GLY A 286 3.64 -15.49 -12.02
N THR A 287 4.27 -16.62 -12.31
CA THR A 287 4.70 -17.57 -11.29
C THR A 287 6.10 -17.23 -10.81
N VAL A 288 6.33 -17.39 -9.51
CA VAL A 288 7.68 -17.39 -8.92
C VAL A 288 8.22 -18.81 -8.99
N GLN A 289 9.46 -18.98 -9.42
CA GLN A 289 10.11 -20.29 -9.44
C GLN A 289 10.25 -20.87 -8.01
N GLY A 290 9.89 -22.14 -7.84
CA GLY A 290 10.00 -22.86 -6.58
C GLY A 290 8.74 -23.66 -6.22
N GLY A 291 8.87 -24.54 -5.23
CA GLY A 291 7.78 -25.33 -4.69
C GLY A 291 7.24 -24.77 -3.38
N ARG A 292 5.96 -25.05 -3.07
CA ARG A 292 5.39 -24.75 -1.75
C ARG A 292 5.74 -25.86 -0.77
N LYS A 293 6.04 -25.50 0.49
CA LYS A 293 6.22 -26.49 1.56
C LYS A 293 4.98 -27.40 1.69
N ARG A 294 5.20 -28.69 1.94
CA ARG A 294 4.12 -29.67 2.20
C ARG A 294 3.43 -29.36 3.53
N GLY A 295 2.13 -29.64 3.64
CA GLY A 295 1.30 -29.40 4.83
C GLY A 295 0.25 -28.30 4.64
N ARG A 296 -0.21 -27.67 5.74
CA ARG A 296 -1.23 -26.61 5.70
C ARG A 296 -0.65 -25.34 5.09
N GLN A 297 -0.90 -25.16 3.80
CA GLN A 297 -0.41 -24.00 3.05
C GLN A 297 -1.11 -22.71 3.51
N LYS A 298 -0.33 -21.63 3.68
CA LYS A 298 -0.88 -20.29 3.92
C LYS A 298 -1.76 -19.88 2.74
N LYS A 299 -2.87 -19.20 3.01
CA LYS A 299 -3.74 -18.63 1.97
C LYS A 299 -2.97 -17.60 1.15
N ARG A 300 -3.16 -17.60 -0.17
CA ARG A 300 -2.56 -16.63 -1.10
C ARG A 300 -3.54 -15.51 -1.41
N TRP A 301 -3.00 -14.43 -1.97
CA TRP A 301 -3.80 -13.31 -2.41
C TRP A 301 -4.81 -13.70 -3.51
N GLU A 302 -4.39 -14.54 -4.47
CA GLU A 302 -5.21 -15.03 -5.59
C GLU A 302 -6.31 -16.00 -5.15
N ASP A 303 -6.09 -16.76 -4.08
CA ASP A 303 -7.09 -17.70 -3.55
C ASP A 303 -8.38 -16.96 -3.19
N ASN A 304 -8.30 -15.71 -2.71
CA ASN A 304 -9.47 -14.87 -2.51
C ASN A 304 -10.25 -14.61 -3.81
N ILE A 305 -9.56 -14.34 -4.91
CA ILE A 305 -10.20 -14.03 -6.20
C ILE A 305 -10.95 -15.27 -6.69
N GLN A 306 -10.30 -16.43 -6.65
CA GLN A 306 -10.89 -17.70 -7.07
C GLN A 306 -12.08 -18.08 -6.20
N GLU A 307 -11.96 -17.98 -4.87
CA GLU A 307 -13.06 -18.26 -3.93
C GLU A 307 -14.27 -17.34 -4.12
N TRP A 308 -14.07 -16.04 -4.38
CA TRP A 308 -15.22 -15.13 -4.50
C TRP A 308 -15.89 -15.24 -5.87
N THR A 309 -15.10 -15.44 -6.92
CA THR A 309 -15.62 -15.59 -8.28
C THR A 309 -16.15 -17.00 -8.57
N GLN A 310 -15.73 -17.99 -7.77
CA GLN A 310 -15.95 -19.42 -8.04
C GLN A 310 -15.39 -19.85 -9.40
N LEU A 311 -14.29 -19.22 -9.83
CA LEU A 311 -13.61 -19.46 -11.09
C LEU A 311 -12.16 -19.89 -10.85
N ARG A 312 -11.62 -20.70 -11.77
CA ARG A 312 -10.18 -21.00 -11.82
C ARG A 312 -9.39 -19.77 -12.26
N LEU A 313 -8.09 -19.72 -11.95
CA LEU A 313 -7.25 -18.56 -12.27
C LEU A 313 -7.29 -18.20 -13.77
N SER A 314 -7.21 -19.19 -14.66
CA SER A 314 -7.30 -18.99 -16.11
C SER A 314 -8.65 -18.39 -16.56
N GLU A 315 -9.74 -18.81 -15.93
CA GLU A 315 -11.08 -18.30 -16.19
C GLU A 315 -11.25 -16.88 -15.65
N THR A 316 -10.68 -16.58 -14.47
CA THR A 316 -10.69 -15.22 -13.92
C THR A 316 -9.94 -14.23 -14.81
N VAL A 317 -8.82 -14.65 -15.42
CA VAL A 317 -8.07 -13.80 -16.36
C VAL A 317 -8.94 -13.51 -17.60
N ARG A 318 -9.51 -14.55 -18.22
CA ARG A 318 -10.38 -14.39 -19.41
C ARG A 318 -11.61 -13.53 -19.12
N ALA A 319 -12.26 -13.75 -17.98
CA ALA A 319 -13.43 -12.99 -17.58
C ALA A 319 -13.07 -11.53 -17.27
N ALA A 320 -11.87 -11.27 -16.74
CA ALA A 320 -11.41 -9.93 -16.42
C ALA A 320 -11.01 -9.10 -17.65
N GLU A 321 -10.72 -9.71 -18.81
CA GLU A 321 -10.45 -8.96 -20.05
C GLU A 321 -11.71 -8.21 -20.53
N ASP A 322 -12.89 -8.81 -20.36
CA ASP A 322 -14.17 -8.14 -20.63
C ASP A 322 -14.58 -7.26 -19.44
N ARG A 323 -14.63 -5.94 -19.69
CA ARG A 323 -14.90 -4.94 -18.66
C ARG A 323 -16.31 -5.02 -18.10
N GLU A 324 -17.30 -5.32 -18.92
CA GLU A 324 -18.71 -5.35 -18.51
C GLU A 324 -19.00 -6.63 -17.75
N ARG A 325 -18.61 -7.77 -18.32
CA ARG A 325 -18.70 -9.07 -17.66
C ARG A 325 -17.98 -9.08 -16.31
N TRP A 326 -16.79 -8.46 -16.23
CA TRP A 326 -16.07 -8.37 -14.97
C TRP A 326 -16.79 -7.49 -13.94
N ARG A 327 -17.42 -6.39 -14.37
CA ARG A 327 -18.18 -5.50 -13.48
C ARG A 327 -19.35 -6.25 -12.83
N GLU A 328 -20.12 -6.99 -13.62
CA GLU A 328 -21.21 -7.82 -13.11
C GLU A 328 -20.72 -8.90 -12.14
N LEU A 329 -19.61 -9.56 -12.48
CA LEU A 329 -19.00 -10.56 -11.62
C LEU A 329 -18.55 -9.96 -10.29
N VAL A 330 -17.94 -8.77 -10.29
CA VAL A 330 -17.55 -8.05 -9.06
C VAL A 330 -18.76 -7.81 -8.17
N ASP A 331 -19.87 -7.31 -8.73
CA ASP A 331 -21.05 -6.98 -7.94
C ASP A 331 -21.72 -8.23 -7.36
N ARG A 332 -21.73 -9.35 -8.09
CA ARG A 332 -22.25 -10.63 -7.59
C ARG A 332 -21.33 -11.28 -6.55
N SER A 333 -20.02 -11.31 -6.79
CA SER A 333 -19.03 -12.07 -5.99
C SER A 333 -18.58 -11.37 -4.71
N SER A 334 -18.85 -10.09 -4.57
CA SER A 334 -18.42 -9.30 -3.40
C SER A 334 -19.42 -9.28 -2.25
N VAL A 335 -20.68 -9.64 -2.50
CA VAL A 335 -21.74 -9.63 -1.48
C VAL A 335 -21.44 -10.72 -0.45
N VAL A 336 -21.44 -10.35 0.82
CA VAL A 336 -21.33 -11.33 1.91
C VAL A 336 -22.68 -12.01 2.07
N SER A 337 -22.74 -13.33 1.88
CA SER A 337 -23.92 -14.12 2.19
C SER A 337 -24.23 -13.95 3.67
N GLN A 338 -25.40 -13.37 3.99
CA GLN A 338 -25.89 -13.34 5.36
C GLN A 338 -26.27 -14.78 5.71
N ARG A 339 -25.39 -15.51 6.41
CA ARG A 339 -25.83 -16.76 7.04
C ARG A 339 -26.88 -16.36 8.08
N PRO A 340 -28.11 -16.92 8.04
CA PRO A 340 -29.01 -16.79 9.17
C PRO A 340 -28.25 -17.34 10.39
N SER A 341 -28.17 -16.54 11.44
CA SER A 341 -27.60 -16.96 12.71
C SER A 341 -28.31 -18.23 13.15
N GLY A 342 -27.61 -19.36 13.00
CA GLY A 342 -28.08 -20.66 13.41
C GLY A 342 -28.41 -20.62 14.89
N VAL A 343 -29.62 -21.06 15.20
CA VAL A 343 -30.12 -21.42 16.52
C VAL A 343 -29.04 -22.25 17.22
N MET A 344 -28.53 -21.75 18.34
CA MET A 344 -27.77 -22.59 19.27
C MET A 344 -28.76 -23.59 19.86
N GLY A 345 -28.54 -24.87 19.56
CA GLY A 345 -29.00 -25.99 20.37
C GLY A 345 -27.85 -26.48 21.22
#